data_AF-A0A9W6ZZU2-F1
#
_entry.id   AF-A0A9W6ZZU2-F1
#
_cell.length_a   1.000
_cell.length_b   1.000
_cell.length_c   1.000
_cell.angle_alpha   90.00
_cell.angle_beta   90.00
_cell.angle_gamma   90.00
#
_symmetry.space_group_name_H-M   'P 1'
#
loop_
_entity.id
_entity.type
_entity.pdbx_description
1 polymer ?
#
loop_
_entity_poly.entity_id
_entity_poly.type
_entity_poly.pdbx_seq_one_letter_code
_entity_poly.pdbx_strand_id
1 'polypeptide(L)'
;MPNVNAGLKRRTMVKPIVGKCRTQTYNLPSDPNFTYGMVNQVTGESAGAVVSSWDVSKKSVAQTTSTSFPATNIAALSEGCLSSKDQRAFAVANPVMKTKPEVGSPKKKFIPKVGPLGFGIQSEQNEIPMSLVMSAPDDGPERDYPVFSQHAKGKMPPPRPTKSSQLYAQKNEVVENPVDSFKMKKFKNVKSKVFN
;
A
#
# COMPACT_ATOMS: atom_id res chain seq x y z
N MET A 1 -9.09 61.18 23.14
CA MET A 1 -7.83 61.46 22.43
C MET A 1 -6.67 60.96 23.29
N PRO A 2 -6.22 59.71 23.15
CA PRO A 2 -5.09 59.23 23.93
C PRO A 2 -3.79 59.83 23.37
N ASN A 3 -2.92 60.21 24.28
CA ASN A 3 -1.76 61.07 24.10
C ASN A 3 -0.67 60.42 23.21
N VAL A 4 -0.41 60.98 22.02
CA VAL A 4 0.38 60.33 20.94
C VAL A 4 1.90 60.47 21.10
N ASN A 5 2.43 61.22 22.07
CA ASN A 5 3.90 61.41 22.15
C ASN A 5 4.46 61.29 23.58
N ALA A 6 4.38 60.08 24.16
CA ALA A 6 5.37 59.67 25.14
C ALA A 6 6.65 59.27 24.37
N GLY A 7 7.58 60.20 24.22
CA GLY A 7 8.79 60.04 23.39
C GLY A 7 9.52 58.72 23.67
N LEU A 8 9.83 57.99 22.60
CA LEU A 8 10.54 56.71 22.64
C LEU A 8 11.84 56.83 23.44
N LYS A 9 11.95 56.12 24.56
CA LYS A 9 13.18 56.08 25.35
C LYS A 9 14.26 55.34 24.57
N ARG A 10 15.45 55.96 24.46
CA ARG A 10 16.62 55.30 23.86
C ARG A 10 16.98 54.03 24.65
N ARG A 11 17.28 52.93 23.96
CA ARG A 11 17.63 51.63 24.55
C ARG A 11 18.70 51.74 25.65
N THR A 12 19.72 52.56 25.42
CA THR A 12 20.83 52.78 26.36
C THR A 12 20.42 53.40 27.69
N MET A 13 19.27 54.08 27.76
CA MET A 13 18.79 54.74 28.98
C MET A 13 17.83 53.87 29.82
N VAL A 14 17.44 52.69 29.34
CA VAL A 14 16.54 51.79 30.07
C VAL A 14 17.34 50.91 31.02
N LYS A 15 17.24 51.20 32.32
CA LYS A 15 17.87 50.40 33.38
C LYS A 15 17.18 49.04 33.52
N PRO A 16 17.94 47.93 33.65
CA PRO A 16 17.36 46.63 33.96
C PRO A 16 16.84 46.62 35.40
N ILE A 17 15.65 46.04 35.60
CA ILE A 17 15.06 45.82 36.92
C ILE A 17 14.95 44.30 37.11
N VAL A 18 15.48 43.79 38.22
CA VAL A 18 15.45 42.35 38.51
C VAL A 18 14.00 41.87 38.63
N GLY A 19 13.68 40.74 37.98
CA GLY A 19 12.35 40.12 38.05
C GLY A 19 11.28 40.75 37.15
N LYS A 20 11.63 41.71 36.28
CA LYS A 20 10.69 42.33 35.32
C LYS A 20 11.24 42.32 33.90
N CYS A 21 10.34 42.23 32.93
CA CYS A 21 10.68 42.45 31.53
C CYS A 21 11.15 43.90 31.32
N ARG A 22 12.13 44.07 30.42
CA ARG A 22 12.66 45.39 30.05
C ARG A 22 11.54 46.27 29.50
N THR A 23 11.57 47.56 29.85
CA THR A 23 10.63 48.54 29.29
C THR A 23 10.79 48.63 27.77
N GLN A 24 9.67 48.65 27.05
CA GLN A 24 9.66 48.71 25.60
C GLN A 24 10.25 50.04 25.13
N THR A 25 11.06 49.98 24.06
CA THR A 25 11.72 51.15 23.44
C THR A 25 11.28 51.37 22.00
N TYR A 26 10.31 50.58 21.54
CA TYR A 26 9.71 50.65 20.23
C TYR A 26 8.24 51.01 20.40
N ASN A 27 7.66 51.68 19.39
CA ASN A 27 6.24 51.98 19.39
C ASN A 27 5.48 50.72 18.98
N LEU A 28 5.06 49.94 19.99
CA LEU A 28 4.27 48.74 19.77
C LEU A 28 2.78 49.10 19.68
N PRO A 29 1.98 48.34 18.91
CA PRO A 29 0.53 48.57 18.83
C PRO A 29 -0.08 48.60 20.23
N SER A 30 -0.81 49.69 20.53
CA SER A 30 -1.49 49.87 21.83
C SER A 30 -2.84 49.16 21.91
N ASP A 31 -3.30 48.58 20.80
CA ASP A 31 -4.58 47.93 20.72
C ASP A 31 -4.55 46.60 21.48
N PRO A 32 -5.47 46.37 22.44
CA PRO A 32 -5.51 45.13 23.21
C PRO A 32 -5.89 43.90 22.37
N ASN A 33 -6.43 44.11 21.17
CA ASN A 33 -6.79 43.05 20.23
C ASN A 33 -5.68 42.73 19.21
N PHE A 34 -4.55 43.45 19.25
CA PHE A 34 -3.44 43.17 18.34
C PHE A 34 -2.81 41.81 18.69
N THR A 35 -2.84 40.89 17.72
CA THR A 35 -2.22 39.56 17.86
C THR A 35 -0.90 39.54 17.12
N TYR A 36 0.18 39.25 17.85
CA TYR A 36 1.49 39.05 17.25
C TYR A 36 1.56 37.73 16.49
N GLY A 37 2.28 37.72 15.37
CA GLY A 37 2.51 36.52 14.55
C GLY A 37 1.99 36.67 13.14
N MET A 38 2.20 35.63 12.33
CA MET A 38 1.62 35.53 10.99
C MET A 38 0.31 34.75 11.07
N VAL A 39 -0.74 35.26 10.43
CA VAL A 39 -2.00 34.53 10.29
C VAL A 39 -1.75 33.32 9.39
N ASN A 40 -2.09 32.13 9.88
CA ASN A 40 -2.07 30.94 9.05
C ASN A 40 -3.16 31.08 7.97
N GLN A 41 -2.75 31.14 6.71
CA GLN A 41 -3.69 31.17 5.60
C GLN A 41 -4.27 29.75 5.43
N VAL A 42 -5.48 29.55 5.94
CA VAL A 42 -6.19 28.29 5.72
C VAL A 42 -6.49 28.21 4.23
N THR A 43 -5.83 27.30 3.53
CA THR A 43 -6.16 26.97 2.14
C THR A 43 -7.62 26.51 2.11
N GLY A 44 -8.42 27.11 1.21
CA GLY A 44 -9.86 26.80 1.10
C GLY A 44 -10.18 25.38 0.62
N GLU A 45 -9.15 24.60 0.28
CA GLU A 45 -9.30 23.20 -0.10
C GLU A 45 -9.61 22.37 1.15
N SER A 46 -10.87 21.95 1.26
CA SER A 46 -11.27 20.96 2.26
C SER A 46 -10.57 19.62 1.99
N ALA A 47 -10.32 18.83 3.02
CA ALA A 47 -9.76 17.49 2.87
C ALA A 47 -10.58 16.63 1.88
N GLY A 48 -11.89 16.84 1.80
CA GLY A 48 -12.76 16.16 0.84
C GLY A 48 -12.49 16.58 -0.61
N ALA A 49 -12.23 17.87 -0.87
CA ALA A 49 -11.86 18.37 -2.20
C ALA A 49 -10.49 17.84 -2.64
N VAL A 50 -9.55 17.71 -1.71
CA VAL A 50 -8.24 17.11 -1.98
C VAL A 50 -8.38 15.63 -2.39
N VAL A 51 -9.16 14.85 -1.63
CA VAL A 51 -9.39 13.42 -1.92
C VAL A 51 -10.13 13.23 -3.25
N SER A 52 -11.07 14.11 -3.60
CA SER A 52 -11.78 14.01 -4.89
C SER A 52 -10.93 14.48 -6.08
N SER A 53 -9.98 15.38 -5.86
CA SER A 53 -9.03 15.85 -6.87
C SER A 53 -7.81 14.93 -7.05
N TRP A 54 -7.66 13.88 -6.23
CA TRP A 54 -6.59 12.92 -6.41
C TRP A 54 -6.76 12.20 -7.75
N ASP A 55 -5.90 12.59 -8.68
CA ASP A 55 -5.89 12.06 -10.04
C ASP A 55 -5.68 10.55 -9.98
N VAL A 56 -6.70 9.80 -10.36
CA VAL A 56 -6.61 8.34 -10.49
C VAL A 56 -5.70 8.10 -11.69
N SER A 57 -4.46 7.71 -11.42
CA SER A 57 -3.44 7.45 -12.45
C SER A 57 -4.06 6.77 -13.67
N LYS A 58 -4.15 7.52 -14.78
CA LYS A 58 -4.62 6.99 -16.05
C LYS A 58 -3.59 5.96 -16.51
N LYS A 59 -3.90 4.67 -16.34
CA LYS A 59 -3.02 3.58 -16.80
C LYS A 59 -2.60 3.87 -18.23
N SER A 60 -1.31 3.98 -18.48
CA SER A 60 -0.79 4.18 -19.83
C SER A 60 -1.30 3.05 -20.72
N VAL A 61 -1.76 3.40 -21.92
CA VAL A 61 -2.16 2.39 -22.91
C VAL A 61 -0.90 1.59 -23.23
N ALA A 62 -0.92 0.29 -22.94
CA ALA A 62 0.20 -0.60 -23.20
C ALA A 62 0.63 -0.44 -24.67
N GLN A 63 1.85 0.07 -24.87
CA GLN A 63 2.39 0.29 -26.19
C GLN A 63 2.48 -1.07 -26.90
N THR A 64 1.64 -1.29 -27.90
CA THR A 64 1.66 -2.52 -28.71
C THR A 64 2.83 -2.38 -29.68
N THR A 65 4.02 -2.81 -29.24
CA THR A 65 5.30 -2.55 -29.91
C THR A 65 5.73 -3.63 -30.90
N SER A 66 5.08 -4.79 -30.96
CA SER A 66 5.50 -5.87 -31.87
C SER A 66 4.56 -6.08 -33.05
N THR A 67 5.16 -6.24 -34.22
CA THR A 67 4.49 -6.67 -35.46
C THR A 67 4.07 -8.14 -35.34
N SER A 68 2.80 -8.47 -35.55
CA SER A 68 2.32 -9.85 -35.45
C SER A 68 2.21 -10.52 -36.82
N PHE A 69 3.26 -11.22 -37.25
CA PHE A 69 3.25 -12.02 -38.48
C PHE A 69 2.10 -13.04 -38.58
N PRO A 70 1.70 -13.74 -37.49
CA PRO A 70 0.58 -14.66 -37.56
C PRO A 70 -0.74 -13.97 -37.93
N ALA A 71 -1.00 -12.77 -37.40
CA ALA A 71 -2.23 -12.03 -37.71
C ALA A 71 -2.24 -11.54 -39.15
N THR A 72 -1.10 -11.03 -39.63
CA THR A 72 -0.94 -10.66 -41.05
C THR A 72 -1.21 -11.84 -41.97
N ASN A 73 -0.71 -13.02 -41.62
CA ASN A 73 -0.93 -14.23 -42.42
C ASN A 73 -2.39 -14.69 -42.38
N ILE A 74 -3.06 -14.63 -41.22
CA ILE A 74 -4.49 -14.96 -41.10
C ILE A 74 -5.33 -13.99 -41.94
N ALA A 75 -5.05 -12.70 -41.89
CA ALA A 75 -5.73 -11.70 -42.70
C ALA A 75 -5.48 -11.90 -44.21
N ALA A 76 -4.24 -12.18 -44.60
CA ALA A 76 -3.90 -12.48 -45.98
C ALA A 76 -4.70 -13.69 -46.50
N LEU A 77 -4.86 -14.73 -45.67
CA LEU A 77 -5.68 -15.89 -46.01
C LEU A 77 -7.17 -15.54 -46.10
N SER A 78 -7.68 -14.67 -45.22
CA SER A 78 -9.08 -14.20 -45.28
C SER A 78 -9.38 -13.38 -46.54
N GLU A 79 -8.37 -12.69 -47.08
CA GLU A 79 -8.46 -11.94 -48.33
C GLU A 79 -8.16 -12.80 -49.58
N GLY A 80 -7.90 -14.10 -49.41
CA GLY A 80 -7.67 -15.02 -50.52
C GLY A 80 -6.24 -15.01 -51.08
N CYS A 81 -5.27 -14.44 -50.36
CA CYS A 81 -3.84 -14.49 -50.73
C CYS A 81 -3.25 -15.88 -50.43
N LEU A 82 -3.46 -16.83 -51.35
CA LEU A 82 -3.03 -18.22 -51.21
C LEU A 82 -1.55 -18.43 -51.60
N SER A 83 -1.00 -17.59 -52.47
CA SER A 83 0.39 -17.69 -52.93
C SER A 83 1.36 -16.94 -52.01
N SER A 84 2.59 -17.44 -51.89
CA SER A 84 3.65 -16.77 -51.11
C SER A 84 4.01 -15.39 -51.65
N LYS A 85 3.82 -15.14 -52.95
CA LYS A 85 4.06 -13.81 -53.54
C LYS A 85 3.00 -12.80 -53.10
N ASP A 86 1.75 -13.25 -53.07
CA ASP A 86 0.60 -12.42 -52.71
C ASP A 86 0.61 -12.12 -51.21
N GLN A 87 1.00 -13.09 -50.37
CA GLN A 87 1.20 -12.87 -48.93
C GLN A 87 2.29 -11.83 -48.64
N ARG A 88 3.39 -11.85 -49.40
CA ARG A 88 4.46 -10.84 -49.27
C ARG A 88 3.97 -9.45 -49.72
N ALA A 89 3.24 -9.38 -50.83
CA ALA A 89 2.65 -8.13 -51.32
C ALA A 89 1.64 -7.55 -50.31
N PHE A 90 0.82 -8.42 -49.72
CA PHE A 90 -0.16 -8.08 -48.69
C PHE A 90 0.50 -7.54 -47.42
N ALA A 91 1.60 -8.15 -46.97
CA ALA A 91 2.36 -7.70 -45.81
C ALA A 91 3.02 -6.33 -46.03
N VAL A 92 3.48 -6.04 -47.26
CA VAL A 92 4.02 -4.72 -47.64
C VAL A 92 2.92 -3.66 -47.72
N ALA A 93 1.73 -4.03 -48.23
CA ALA A 93 0.58 -3.14 -48.33
C ALA A 93 -0.04 -2.82 -46.96
N ASN A 94 0.04 -3.75 -46.00
CA ASN A 94 -0.53 -3.61 -44.66
C ASN A 94 0.56 -3.73 -43.56
N PRO A 95 1.49 -2.77 -43.46
CA PRO A 95 2.71 -2.91 -42.65
C PRO A 95 2.51 -2.88 -41.12
N VAL A 96 1.27 -2.84 -40.60
CA VAL A 96 1.01 -2.71 -39.16
C VAL A 96 -0.25 -3.46 -38.72
N MET A 97 -0.28 -4.78 -38.87
CA MET A 97 -1.23 -5.59 -38.10
C MET A 97 -0.67 -5.81 -36.69
N LYS A 98 -1.26 -5.09 -35.72
CA LYS A 98 -0.96 -5.21 -34.29
C LYS A 98 -2.08 -6.00 -33.63
N THR A 99 -1.77 -7.17 -33.08
CA THR A 99 -2.66 -7.80 -32.10
C THR A 99 -2.28 -7.35 -30.71
N LYS A 100 -3.29 -7.13 -29.84
CA LYS A 100 -3.03 -7.04 -28.40
C LYS A 100 -2.46 -8.40 -27.97
N PRO A 101 -1.35 -8.48 -27.22
CA PRO A 101 -0.96 -9.74 -26.62
C PRO A 101 -2.13 -10.21 -25.76
N GLU A 102 -2.61 -11.44 -26.00
CA GLU A 102 -3.59 -12.03 -25.10
C GLU A 102 -2.95 -12.13 -23.72
N VAL A 103 -3.45 -11.32 -22.79
CA VAL A 103 -3.08 -11.37 -21.39
C VAL A 103 -3.73 -12.62 -20.81
N GLY A 104 -3.15 -13.78 -21.09
CA GLY A 104 -3.51 -15.05 -20.47
C GLY A 104 -3.98 -16.14 -21.44
N SER A 105 -3.04 -16.84 -22.08
CA SER A 105 -3.22 -18.26 -22.37
C SER A 105 -2.35 -19.08 -21.40
N PRO A 106 -2.89 -20.04 -20.64
CA PRO A 106 -2.08 -20.83 -19.73
C PRO A 106 -1.06 -21.65 -20.54
N LYS A 107 0.21 -21.56 -20.15
CA LYS A 107 1.32 -22.31 -20.76
C LYS A 107 0.93 -23.79 -20.89
N LYS A 108 0.97 -24.34 -22.11
CA LYS A 108 0.80 -25.79 -22.34
C LYS A 108 1.79 -26.53 -21.43
N LYS A 109 1.26 -27.36 -20.53
CA LYS A 109 2.07 -28.16 -19.61
C LYS A 109 2.85 -29.19 -20.44
N PHE A 110 4.18 -29.15 -20.34
CA PHE A 110 5.06 -30.16 -20.91
C PHE A 110 4.77 -31.52 -20.25
N ILE A 111 4.48 -32.55 -21.03
CA ILE A 111 4.31 -33.93 -20.55
C ILE A 111 5.51 -34.72 -21.06
N PRO A 112 6.52 -35.04 -20.22
CA PRO A 112 7.59 -35.93 -20.63
C PRO A 112 7.04 -37.35 -20.80
N LYS A 113 7.27 -37.94 -21.99
CA LYS A 113 6.80 -39.28 -22.38
C LYS A 113 7.90 -40.33 -22.20
N VAL A 114 8.29 -40.71 -20.98
CA VAL A 114 9.01 -42.00 -20.77
C VAL A 114 8.90 -42.46 -19.30
N GLY A 115 8.33 -43.65 -19.05
CA GLY A 115 8.36 -44.35 -17.74
C GLY A 115 7.01 -44.46 -17.00
N PRO A 116 6.88 -45.38 -16.01
CA PRO A 116 5.65 -45.59 -15.25
C PRO A 116 5.26 -44.29 -14.54
N LEU A 117 4.07 -43.80 -14.90
CA LEU A 117 3.64 -42.42 -14.73
C LEU A 117 3.27 -42.11 -13.27
N GLY A 118 4.26 -41.75 -12.46
CA GLY A 118 4.03 -41.09 -11.17
C GLY A 118 3.93 -39.58 -11.38
N PHE A 119 2.78 -38.97 -11.05
CA PHE A 119 2.71 -37.52 -10.92
C PHE A 119 3.41 -37.12 -9.61
N GLY A 120 4.56 -36.44 -9.70
CA GLY A 120 5.30 -35.98 -8.53
C GLY A 120 6.76 -35.67 -8.83
N ILE A 121 7.44 -35.02 -7.88
CA ILE A 121 8.90 -34.87 -7.88
C ILE A 121 9.46 -36.18 -7.31
N GLN A 122 10.29 -36.91 -8.07
CA GLN A 122 10.97 -38.08 -7.52
C GLN A 122 11.94 -37.61 -6.44
N SER A 123 11.80 -38.14 -5.22
CA SER A 123 12.75 -37.89 -4.15
C SER A 123 14.05 -38.64 -4.42
N GLU A 124 15.18 -38.06 -4.01
CA GLU A 124 16.47 -38.76 -3.98
C GLU A 124 16.37 -39.99 -3.06
N GLN A 125 17.01 -41.10 -3.43
CA GLN A 125 17.02 -42.30 -2.59
C GLN A 125 17.92 -42.06 -1.36
N ASN A 126 17.39 -42.29 -0.16
CA ASN A 126 18.16 -42.18 1.08
C ASN A 126 19.20 -43.31 1.18
N GLU A 127 20.45 -42.95 1.51
CA GLU A 127 21.55 -43.90 1.72
C GLU A 127 21.53 -44.57 3.11
N ILE A 128 20.73 -44.05 4.04
CA ILE A 128 20.73 -44.47 5.45
C ILE A 128 19.88 -45.74 5.63
N PRO A 129 20.42 -46.81 6.24
CA PRO A 129 19.65 -48.03 6.48
C PRO A 129 18.56 -47.79 7.52
N MET A 130 17.37 -48.32 7.23
CA MET A 130 16.16 -48.14 8.03
C MET A 130 16.31 -48.61 9.48
N SER A 131 17.19 -49.58 9.74
CA SER A 131 17.49 -50.07 11.09
C SER A 131 18.05 -48.99 12.02
N LEU A 132 18.84 -48.06 11.49
CA LEU A 132 19.43 -46.97 12.27
C LEU A 132 18.36 -45.94 12.67
N VAL A 133 17.44 -45.63 11.74
CA VAL A 133 16.32 -44.72 11.98
C VAL A 133 15.41 -45.25 13.09
N MET A 134 15.17 -46.57 13.12
CA MET A 134 14.33 -47.21 14.14
C MET A 134 14.99 -47.36 15.51
N SER A 135 16.28 -47.07 15.63
CA SER A 135 17.04 -47.22 16.89
C SER A 135 17.20 -45.92 17.68
N ALA A 136 16.70 -44.79 17.16
CA ALA A 136 16.78 -43.51 17.84
C ALA A 136 15.92 -43.52 19.13
N PRO A 137 16.45 -43.06 20.28
CA PRO A 137 15.68 -42.96 21.52
C PRO A 137 14.57 -41.90 21.40
N ASP A 138 13.38 -42.28 21.87
CA ASP A 138 12.13 -41.53 21.73
C ASP A 138 12.03 -40.44 22.82
N ASP A 139 12.68 -39.30 22.59
CA ASP A 139 12.69 -38.18 23.54
C ASP A 139 11.42 -37.32 23.44
N GLY A 140 10.36 -37.77 24.13
CA GLY A 140 9.24 -36.93 24.58
C GLY A 140 7.96 -36.97 23.72
N PRO A 141 6.88 -36.28 24.16
CA PRO A 141 5.62 -36.28 23.43
C PRO A 141 5.82 -35.69 22.05
N GLU A 142 5.43 -36.45 21.03
CA GLU A 142 5.62 -36.19 19.61
C GLU A 142 5.16 -34.77 19.22
N ARG A 143 6.13 -33.88 18.96
CA ARG A 143 5.91 -32.45 18.68
C ARG A 143 5.85 -32.11 17.19
N ASP A 144 6.25 -33.06 16.33
CA ASP A 144 6.59 -32.77 14.94
C ASP A 144 5.48 -33.10 13.94
N TYR A 145 4.42 -33.80 14.36
CA TYR A 145 3.30 -34.15 13.48
C TYR A 145 2.03 -33.34 13.75
N PRO A 146 1.44 -32.70 12.73
CA PRO A 146 0.12 -32.11 12.83
C PRO A 146 -0.93 -33.22 13.01
N VAL A 147 -1.70 -33.18 14.09
CA VAL A 147 -2.87 -34.06 14.25
C VAL A 147 -3.92 -33.65 13.20
N PHE A 148 -4.07 -34.47 12.15
CA PHE A 148 -5.07 -34.28 11.09
C PHE A 148 -6.47 -34.72 11.54
N SER A 149 -6.99 -34.17 12.63
CA SER A 149 -8.40 -34.34 12.96
C SER A 149 -9.22 -33.24 12.26
N GLN A 150 -10.00 -33.68 11.26
CA GLN A 150 -11.16 -32.96 10.71
C GLN A 150 -10.88 -31.65 9.94
N HIS A 151 -10.28 -31.74 8.76
CA HIS A 151 -10.33 -30.64 7.78
C HIS A 151 -10.96 -31.09 6.46
N ALA A 152 -11.73 -30.19 5.85
CA ALA A 152 -12.44 -30.44 4.61
C ALA A 152 -11.47 -30.89 3.49
N LYS A 153 -11.84 -31.95 2.77
CA LYS A 153 -11.04 -32.53 1.67
C LYS A 153 -10.57 -31.42 0.72
N GLY A 154 -9.25 -31.33 0.53
CA GLY A 154 -8.64 -30.43 -0.46
C GLY A 154 -8.16 -29.08 0.06
N LYS A 155 -8.23 -28.80 1.37
CA LYS A 155 -7.61 -27.61 1.95
C LYS A 155 -6.67 -28.00 3.09
N MET A 156 -5.40 -27.63 2.97
CA MET A 156 -4.46 -27.76 4.09
C MET A 156 -4.79 -26.72 5.16
N PRO A 157 -4.56 -27.04 6.45
CA PRO A 157 -4.68 -26.05 7.50
C PRO A 157 -3.75 -24.87 7.20
N PRO A 158 -4.16 -23.63 7.52
CA PRO A 158 -3.30 -22.48 7.34
C PRO A 158 -2.00 -22.68 8.14
N PRO A 159 -0.86 -22.20 7.61
CA PRO A 159 0.41 -22.33 8.31
C PRO A 159 0.31 -21.68 9.69
N ARG A 160 0.92 -22.31 10.70
CA ARG A 160 1.03 -21.71 12.03
C ARG A 160 1.72 -20.34 11.92
N PRO A 161 1.26 -19.32 12.66
CA PRO A 161 1.89 -18.00 12.61
C PRO A 161 3.33 -18.09 13.12
N THR A 162 4.25 -17.43 12.42
CA THR A 162 5.65 -17.31 12.83
C THR A 162 5.77 -16.43 14.08
N LYS A 163 6.90 -16.54 14.82
CA LYS A 163 7.22 -15.64 15.94
C LYS A 163 7.09 -14.17 15.56
N SER A 164 7.52 -13.79 14.35
CA SER A 164 7.39 -12.42 13.84
C SER A 164 5.94 -12.01 13.61
N SER A 165 5.10 -12.90 13.09
CA SER A 165 3.66 -12.66 12.90
C SER A 165 2.93 -12.47 14.22
N GLN A 166 3.25 -13.29 15.24
CA GLN A 166 2.70 -13.14 16.59
C GLN A 166 3.08 -11.81 17.24
N LEU A 167 4.35 -11.40 17.14
CA LEU A 167 4.81 -10.11 17.68
C LEU A 167 4.17 -8.91 16.98
N TYR A 168 3.93 -9.03 15.66
CA TYR A 168 3.22 -8.00 14.90
C TYR A 168 1.74 -7.92 15.28
N ALA A 169 1.08 -9.06 15.48
CA ALA A 169 -0.29 -9.13 15.95
C ALA A 169 -0.45 -8.54 17.36
N GLN A 170 0.44 -8.87 18.29
CA GLN A 170 0.45 -8.28 19.65
C GLN A 170 0.66 -6.76 19.64
N LYS A 171 1.42 -6.23 18.67
CA LYS A 171 1.56 -4.78 18.49
C LYS A 171 0.30 -4.10 17.96
N ASN A 172 -0.50 -4.84 17.17
CA ASN A 172 -1.73 -4.36 16.56
C ASN A 172 -2.98 -4.69 17.37
N GLU A 173 -2.87 -5.48 18.44
CA GLU A 173 -3.90 -5.53 19.46
C GLU A 173 -4.00 -4.14 20.07
N VAL A 174 -4.95 -3.38 19.52
CA VAL A 174 -5.43 -2.14 20.10
C VAL A 174 -5.89 -2.52 21.49
N VAL A 175 -5.08 -2.19 22.49
CA VAL A 175 -5.58 -2.06 23.85
C VAL A 175 -6.70 -1.04 23.72
N GLU A 176 -7.95 -1.52 23.69
CA GLU A 176 -9.15 -0.72 23.90
C GLU A 176 -9.07 -0.19 25.34
N ASN A 177 -8.13 0.72 25.57
CA ASN A 177 -8.30 1.67 26.63
C ASN A 177 -9.62 2.35 26.28
N PRO A 178 -10.64 2.29 27.15
CA PRO A 178 -11.85 3.05 26.92
C PRO A 178 -11.41 4.48 26.67
N VAL A 179 -11.59 4.94 25.43
CA VAL A 179 -11.28 6.32 25.09
C VAL A 179 -12.24 7.13 25.94
N ASP A 180 -11.71 7.69 27.03
CA ASP A 180 -12.49 8.51 27.94
C ASP A 180 -13.23 9.54 27.10
N SER A 181 -14.55 9.32 27.01
CA SER A 181 -15.43 10.22 26.30
C SER A 181 -15.22 11.63 26.87
N PHE A 182 -14.85 12.53 25.97
CA PHE A 182 -14.86 13.98 26.15
C PHE A 182 -14.30 14.49 27.50
N LYS A 183 -12.98 14.68 27.57
CA LYS A 183 -12.25 15.09 28.78
C LYS A 183 -12.65 16.44 29.41
N MET A 184 -13.49 17.24 28.73
CA MET A 184 -13.87 18.56 29.23
C MET A 184 -15.18 18.53 30.05
N LYS A 185 -15.06 18.67 31.37
CA LYS A 185 -16.21 18.82 32.30
C LYS A 185 -17.25 19.85 31.85
N LYS A 186 -16.80 20.94 31.22
CA LYS A 186 -17.62 22.04 30.70
C LYS A 186 -18.79 21.57 29.81
N PHE A 187 -18.62 20.49 29.07
CA PHE A 187 -19.59 20.10 28.04
C PHE A 187 -20.42 18.86 28.40
N LYS A 188 -20.23 18.28 29.60
CA LYS A 188 -21.03 17.13 30.06
C LYS A 188 -22.53 17.46 30.21
N ASN A 189 -22.88 18.75 30.42
CA ASN A 189 -24.25 19.20 30.63
C ASN A 189 -24.90 19.85 29.38
N VAL A 190 -24.25 19.81 28.22
CA VAL A 190 -24.82 20.41 27.01
C VAL A 190 -25.76 19.41 26.35
N LYS A 191 -27.08 19.64 26.46
CA LYS A 191 -28.11 18.82 25.80
C LYS A 191 -28.03 19.02 24.28
N SER A 192 -28.09 17.93 23.51
CA SER A 192 -28.13 17.99 22.05
C SER A 192 -29.41 18.69 21.59
N LYS A 193 -29.29 19.59 20.60
CA LYS A 193 -30.42 20.34 20.03
C LYS A 193 -31.14 19.57 18.91
N VAL A 194 -30.70 18.34 18.61
CA VAL A 194 -31.32 17.47 17.62
C VAL A 194 -32.31 16.59 18.36
N PHE A 195 -33.59 16.78 18.05
CA PHE A 195 -34.66 15.85 18.45
C PHE A 195 -34.59 14.63 17.53
N ASN A 196 -34.54 13.43 18.13
CA ASN A 196 -35.01 12.22 17.45
C ASN A 196 -36.53 12.15 17.57
#